data_AF-G8UIS2-F1
#
_entry.id   AF-G8UIS2-F1
#
_cell.length_a   1.000
_cell.length_b   1.000
_cell.length_c   1.000
_cell.angle_alpha   90.00
_cell.angle_beta   90.00
_cell.angle_gamma   90.00
#
_symmetry.space_group_name_H-M   'P 1'
#
loop_
_entity.id
_entity.type
_entity.pdbx_description
1 polymer ?
#
loop_
_entity_poly.entity_id
_entity_poly.type
_entity_poly.pdbx_seq_one_letter_code
_entity_poly.pdbx_strand_id
1 'polypeptide(L)'
;MATEKLYDKWAARNPQWETKYEDLIKTYCDYGKGETSLREARGKLFGAGYELYIVAFFIGLYANQRRPLIEDTTKRKEFGWAIENWGNIEKRLGRTPYPKIRDYMFAALIARSDIDFIALDKGDLSLRKAVDMLMQSMEEYANYGFHFIKEKGEDIPNYFYKEDAFLGIFLQFDASVAESTDEEEPESLD
;
A
#
# COMPACT_ATOMS: atom_id res chain seq x y z
N MET A 1 -25.03 11.29 21.20
CA MET A 1 -24.46 10.95 19.88
C MET A 1 -23.00 10.62 20.12
N ALA A 2 -22.52 9.44 19.70
CA ALA A 2 -21.12 9.09 19.86
C ALA A 2 -20.26 10.05 19.02
N THR A 3 -19.25 10.66 19.62
CA THR A 3 -18.29 11.54 18.93
C THR A 3 -17.64 10.73 17.81
N GLU A 4 -17.91 11.09 16.55
CA GLU A 4 -17.35 10.39 15.39
C GLU A 4 -15.84 10.61 15.36
N LYS A 5 -15.05 9.53 15.44
CA LYS A 5 -13.58 9.62 15.41
C LYS A 5 -13.08 9.74 13.97
N LEU A 6 -12.01 10.52 13.78
CA LEU A 6 -11.33 10.67 12.48
C LEU A 6 -10.90 9.32 11.91
N TYR A 7 -10.36 8.42 12.75
CA TYR A 7 -9.98 7.08 12.36
C TYR A 7 -11.18 6.29 11.79
N ASP A 8 -12.31 6.24 12.50
CA ASP A 8 -13.48 5.47 12.07
C ASP A 8 -14.01 5.96 10.71
N LYS A 9 -14.00 7.27 10.49
CA LYS A 9 -14.43 7.87 9.21
C LYS A 9 -13.47 7.61 8.06
N TRP A 10 -12.18 7.61 8.33
CA TRP A 10 -11.16 7.22 7.35
C TRP A 10 -11.25 5.72 7.04
N ALA A 11 -11.36 4.87 8.07
CA ALA A 11 -11.40 3.42 7.92
C ALA A 11 -12.66 2.92 7.17
N ALA A 12 -13.76 3.66 7.23
CA ALA A 12 -14.97 3.38 6.46
C ALA A 12 -14.86 3.69 4.95
N ARG A 13 -13.74 4.26 4.48
CA ARG A 13 -13.53 4.59 3.06
C ARG A 13 -13.04 3.41 2.24
N ASN A 14 -13.28 3.49 0.94
CA ASN A 14 -12.67 2.64 -0.09
C ASN A 14 -11.66 3.49 -0.88
N PRO A 15 -10.36 3.16 -0.85
CA PRO A 15 -9.39 3.87 -1.66
C PRO A 15 -9.45 3.50 -3.13
N GLN A 16 -9.09 4.48 -3.95
CA GLN A 16 -9.01 4.36 -5.39
C GLN A 16 -7.59 4.01 -5.86
N TRP A 17 -7.52 3.34 -7.01
CA TRP A 17 -6.29 3.02 -7.74
C TRP A 17 -6.53 3.08 -9.25
N GLU A 18 -5.49 3.31 -10.05
CA GLU A 18 -5.62 3.49 -11.50
C GLU A 18 -5.74 2.16 -12.25
N THR A 19 -6.69 2.04 -13.17
CA THR A 19 -6.99 0.80 -13.92
C THR A 19 -5.79 0.25 -14.69
N LYS A 20 -4.80 1.09 -15.05
CA LYS A 20 -3.57 0.65 -15.71
C LYS A 20 -2.71 -0.33 -14.88
N TYR A 21 -2.97 -0.45 -13.57
CA TYR A 21 -2.31 -1.42 -12.68
C TYR A 21 -3.13 -2.70 -12.48
N GLU A 22 -4.26 -2.86 -13.17
CA GLU A 22 -5.12 -4.03 -12.99
C GLU A 22 -4.40 -5.34 -13.34
N ASP A 23 -3.60 -5.34 -14.40
CA ASP A 23 -2.81 -6.52 -14.78
C ASP A 23 -1.73 -6.84 -13.74
N LEU A 24 -1.10 -5.81 -13.15
CA LEU A 24 -0.14 -5.96 -12.06
C LEU A 24 -0.81 -6.60 -10.82
N ILE A 25 -1.98 -6.06 -10.42
CA ILE A 25 -2.76 -6.58 -9.29
C ILE A 25 -3.20 -8.02 -9.55
N LYS A 26 -3.75 -8.32 -10.73
CA LYS A 26 -4.15 -9.67 -11.13
C LYS A 26 -2.97 -10.62 -11.23
N THR A 27 -1.75 -10.13 -11.48
CA THR A 27 -0.53 -10.94 -11.54
C THR A 27 -0.11 -11.41 -10.16
N TYR A 28 -0.16 -10.55 -9.14
CA TYR A 28 0.35 -10.88 -7.80
C TYR A 28 -0.73 -11.22 -6.76
N CYS A 29 -2.01 -10.95 -7.04
CA CYS A 29 -3.13 -11.15 -6.12
C CYS A 29 -4.20 -12.10 -6.68
N ASP A 30 -4.99 -12.70 -5.79
CA ASP A 30 -6.26 -13.39 -6.10
C ASP A 30 -7.42 -12.38 -6.30
N TYR A 31 -7.19 -11.35 -7.13
CA TYR A 31 -8.19 -10.30 -7.39
C TYR A 31 -9.16 -10.67 -8.52
N GLY A 32 -10.46 -10.51 -8.28
CA GLY A 32 -11.53 -10.72 -9.28
C GLY A 32 -11.89 -12.18 -9.57
N LYS A 33 -11.34 -13.14 -8.81
CA LYS A 33 -11.64 -14.57 -8.94
C LYS A 33 -12.61 -14.98 -7.83
N GLY A 34 -13.81 -15.41 -8.20
CA GLY A 34 -14.77 -16.03 -7.27
C GLY A 34 -14.28 -17.40 -6.79
N GLU A 35 -14.86 -17.87 -5.68
CA GLU A 35 -14.49 -19.11 -4.95
C GLU A 35 -14.45 -20.37 -5.84
N THR A 36 -15.11 -20.33 -7.01
CA THR A 36 -15.25 -21.45 -7.97
C THR A 36 -14.19 -21.52 -9.07
N SER A 37 -13.34 -20.51 -9.27
CA SER A 37 -12.22 -20.68 -10.21
C SER A 37 -11.10 -21.43 -9.49
N LEU A 38 -10.74 -22.62 -10.00
CA LEU A 38 -9.54 -23.35 -9.58
C LEU A 38 -8.43 -22.34 -9.31
N ARG A 39 -7.94 -22.30 -8.07
CA ARG A 39 -6.71 -21.60 -7.70
C ARG A 39 -5.62 -22.18 -8.58
N GLU A 40 -5.42 -21.62 -9.77
CA GLU A 40 -4.23 -21.86 -10.56
C GLU A 40 -3.08 -21.39 -9.68
N ALA A 41 -2.49 -22.35 -8.98
CA ALA A 41 -1.40 -22.18 -8.03
C ALA A 41 -0.13 -21.76 -8.77
N ARG A 42 -0.18 -20.61 -9.43
CA ARG A 42 0.98 -19.90 -9.98
C ARG A 42 1.38 -18.85 -8.97
N GLY A 43 2.01 -19.29 -7.87
CA GLY A 43 2.82 -18.45 -6.97
C GLY A 43 2.26 -17.06 -6.64
N LYS A 44 0.95 -16.91 -6.40
CA LYS A 44 0.37 -15.62 -6.01
C LYS A 44 0.92 -15.25 -4.63
N LEU A 45 1.59 -14.10 -4.55
CA LEU A 45 2.21 -13.63 -3.32
C LEU A 45 1.18 -13.05 -2.34
N PHE A 46 0.10 -12.47 -2.87
CA PHE A 46 -0.94 -11.83 -2.08
C PHE A 46 -2.29 -12.50 -2.33
N GLY A 47 -3.16 -12.51 -1.31
CA GLY A 47 -4.54 -12.97 -1.45
C GLY A 47 -5.42 -11.85 -2.01
N ALA A 48 -5.72 -10.84 -1.21
CA ALA A 48 -6.60 -9.76 -1.64
C ALA A 48 -5.84 -8.65 -2.38
N GLY A 49 -6.49 -7.99 -3.34
CA GLY A 49 -5.89 -6.87 -4.08
C GLY A 49 -5.45 -5.70 -3.20
N TYR A 50 -6.14 -5.47 -2.09
CA TYR A 50 -5.73 -4.44 -1.12
C TYR A 50 -4.39 -4.75 -0.44
N GLU A 51 -3.92 -6.00 -0.43
CA GLU A 51 -2.62 -6.33 0.18
C GLU A 51 -1.47 -5.75 -0.64
N LEU A 52 -1.55 -5.83 -1.98
CA LEU A 52 -0.59 -5.17 -2.85
C LEU A 52 -0.70 -3.65 -2.76
N TYR A 53 -1.91 -3.12 -2.54
CA TYR A 53 -2.09 -1.68 -2.28
C TYR A 53 -1.38 -1.24 -1.00
N ILE A 54 -1.47 -2.01 0.09
CA ILE A 54 -0.76 -1.73 1.35
C ILE A 54 0.76 -1.72 1.09
N VAL A 55 1.28 -2.69 0.35
CA VAL A 55 2.71 -2.73 -0.02
C VAL A 55 3.10 -1.50 -0.83
N ALA A 56 2.33 -1.16 -1.86
CA ALA A 56 2.56 0.03 -2.68
C ALA A 56 2.53 1.32 -1.84
N PHE A 57 1.57 1.44 -0.91
CA PHE A 57 1.51 2.56 0.02
C PHE A 57 2.80 2.72 0.81
N PHE A 58 3.31 1.64 1.41
CA PHE A 58 4.56 1.72 2.19
C PHE A 58 5.79 1.99 1.32
N ILE A 59 5.85 1.49 0.09
CA ILE A 59 6.91 1.84 -0.86
C ILE A 59 6.92 3.35 -1.13
N GLY A 60 5.76 3.96 -1.44
CA GLY A 60 5.68 5.41 -1.64
C GLY A 60 5.98 6.20 -0.37
N LEU A 61 5.50 5.71 0.78
CA LEU A 61 5.75 6.34 2.08
C LEU A 61 7.25 6.41 2.41
N TYR A 62 7.97 5.29 2.25
CA TYR A 62 9.40 5.17 2.56
C TYR A 62 10.29 5.81 1.51
N ALA A 63 9.90 5.80 0.24
CA ALA A 63 10.54 6.61 -0.79
C ALA A 63 10.31 8.12 -0.58
N ASN A 64 9.36 8.49 0.30
CA ASN A 64 8.87 9.86 0.46
C ASN A 64 8.42 10.50 -0.87
N GLN A 65 7.75 9.71 -1.70
CA GLN A 65 7.29 10.13 -3.02
C GLN A 65 5.78 9.95 -3.15
N ARG A 66 5.13 10.90 -3.82
CA ARG A 66 3.69 10.92 -4.07
C ARG A 66 3.42 11.05 -5.54
N ARG A 67 2.36 10.39 -6.01
CA ARG A 67 1.89 10.51 -7.39
C ARG A 67 0.37 10.73 -7.43
N PRO A 68 -0.13 11.89 -7.89
CA PRO A 68 -1.56 12.11 -8.08
C PRO A 68 -2.21 11.01 -8.92
N LEU A 69 -3.41 10.57 -8.52
CA LEU A 69 -4.24 9.72 -9.38
C LEU A 69 -4.63 10.47 -10.64
N ILE A 70 -4.69 9.77 -11.77
CA ILE A 70 -5.16 10.31 -13.07
C ILE A 70 -6.52 11.02 -12.92
N GLU A 71 -6.68 12.25 -13.41
CA GLU A 71 -7.91 13.05 -13.23
C GLU A 71 -9.18 12.35 -13.73
N ASP A 72 -9.06 11.56 -14.79
CA ASP A 72 -10.14 10.78 -15.36
C ASP A 72 -10.61 9.67 -14.39
N THR A 73 -11.72 9.94 -13.69
CA THR A 73 -12.31 9.03 -12.70
C THR A 73 -12.79 7.72 -13.30
N THR A 74 -13.05 7.65 -14.62
CA THR A 74 -13.43 6.40 -15.29
C THR A 74 -12.26 5.41 -15.39
N LYS A 75 -11.03 5.90 -15.23
CA LYS A 75 -9.79 5.12 -15.18
C LYS A 75 -9.34 4.83 -13.76
N ARG A 76 -10.22 4.99 -12.78
CA ARG A 76 -10.00 4.64 -11.37
C ARG A 76 -10.92 3.50 -10.97
N LYS A 77 -10.46 2.65 -10.07
CA LYS A 77 -11.23 1.56 -9.45
C LYS A 77 -11.02 1.56 -7.95
N GLU A 78 -11.98 0.95 -7.26
CA GLU A 78 -11.89 0.63 -5.83
C GLU A 78 -11.82 -0.90 -5.68
N PHE A 79 -11.36 -1.36 -4.52
CA PHE A 79 -11.44 -2.79 -4.18
C PHE A 79 -12.83 -3.22 -3.68
N GLY A 80 -13.75 -2.26 -3.45
CA GLY A 80 -15.09 -2.54 -2.94
C GLY A 80 -15.13 -3.07 -1.52
N TRP A 81 -14.06 -2.87 -0.74
CA TRP A 81 -13.91 -3.37 0.61
C TRP A 81 -13.27 -2.28 1.49
N ALA A 82 -14.01 -1.82 2.50
CA ALA A 82 -13.58 -0.70 3.33
C ALA A 82 -12.31 -1.05 4.13
N ILE A 83 -11.48 -0.05 4.40
CA ILE A 83 -10.18 -0.19 5.09
C ILE A 83 -10.35 -0.87 6.46
N GLU A 84 -11.44 -0.59 7.19
CA GLU A 84 -11.78 -1.21 8.47
C GLU A 84 -11.93 -2.74 8.41
N ASN A 85 -12.02 -3.32 7.21
CA ASN A 85 -12.13 -4.75 6.99
C ASN A 85 -10.83 -5.38 6.45
N TRP A 86 -9.77 -4.58 6.23
CA TRP A 86 -8.49 -5.06 5.72
C TRP A 86 -7.71 -5.82 6.81
N GLY A 87 -7.05 -6.92 6.43
CA GLY A 87 -6.25 -7.73 7.34
C GLY A 87 -7.05 -8.62 8.30
N ASN A 88 -8.40 -8.55 8.26
CA ASN A 88 -9.31 -9.44 8.98
C ASN A 88 -9.47 -10.79 8.23
N ILE A 89 -8.37 -11.47 7.99
CA ILE A 89 -8.36 -12.77 7.28
C ILE A 89 -8.62 -13.89 8.27
N GLU A 90 -9.43 -14.88 7.91
CA GLU A 90 -9.56 -16.08 8.74
C GLU A 90 -8.22 -16.82 8.84
N LYS A 91 -7.95 -17.47 9.99
CA LYS A 91 -6.76 -18.31 10.22
C LYS A 91 -6.80 -19.63 9.42
N ARG A 92 -7.07 -19.56 8.12
CA ARG A 92 -7.03 -20.70 7.21
C ARG A 92 -5.71 -20.66 6.44
N LEU A 93 -5.14 -21.84 6.20
CA LEU A 93 -3.95 -22.02 5.34
C LEU A 93 -2.68 -21.31 5.85
N GLY A 94 -2.48 -21.20 7.17
CA GLY A 94 -1.26 -20.63 7.75
C GLY A 94 -1.16 -19.10 7.73
N ARG A 95 -2.20 -18.40 7.25
CA ARG A 95 -2.25 -16.93 7.26
C ARG A 95 -2.65 -16.41 8.64
N THR A 96 -1.98 -15.35 9.09
CA THR A 96 -2.28 -14.67 10.36
C THR A 96 -2.99 -13.35 10.08
N PRO A 97 -4.09 -13.03 10.79
CA PRO A 97 -4.72 -11.72 10.71
C PRO A 97 -3.72 -10.61 11.06
N TYR A 98 -3.73 -9.51 10.32
CA TYR A 98 -2.84 -8.36 10.55
C TYR A 98 -3.59 -7.02 10.63
N PRO A 99 -4.71 -6.91 11.38
CA PRO A 99 -5.53 -5.70 11.43
C PRO A 99 -4.77 -4.44 11.89
N LYS A 100 -3.69 -4.62 12.67
CA LYS A 100 -2.86 -3.53 13.18
C LYS A 100 -2.15 -2.74 12.08
N ILE A 101 -2.03 -3.29 10.87
CA ILE A 101 -1.44 -2.57 9.73
C ILE A 101 -2.19 -1.28 9.43
N ARG A 102 -3.50 -1.25 9.65
CA ARG A 102 -4.36 -0.08 9.40
C ARG A 102 -4.01 1.05 10.36
N ASP A 103 -3.71 0.72 11.62
CA ASP A 103 -3.28 1.70 12.62
C ASP A 103 -1.94 2.34 12.21
N TYR A 104 -1.01 1.53 11.68
CA TYR A 104 0.28 2.04 11.19
C TYR A 104 0.12 2.91 9.94
N MET A 105 -0.74 2.51 9.00
CA MET A 105 -1.07 3.33 7.84
C MET A 105 -1.69 4.66 8.28
N PHE A 106 -2.66 4.63 9.20
CA PHE A 106 -3.29 5.83 9.72
C PHE A 106 -2.30 6.74 10.45
N ALA A 107 -1.47 6.19 11.33
CA ALA A 107 -0.43 6.95 12.03
C ALA A 107 0.55 7.62 11.06
N ALA A 108 0.95 6.91 10.00
CA ALA A 108 1.79 7.48 8.94
C ALA A 108 1.09 8.64 8.22
N LEU A 109 -0.20 8.51 7.90
CA LEU A 109 -0.97 9.58 7.26
C LEU A 109 -1.12 10.80 8.18
N ILE A 110 -1.40 10.60 9.47
CA ILE A 110 -1.44 11.70 10.46
C ILE A 110 -0.11 12.45 10.49
N ALA A 111 1.01 11.74 10.42
CA ALA A 111 2.34 12.35 10.43
C ALA A 111 2.75 13.01 9.10
N ARG A 112 2.16 12.60 7.97
CA ARG A 112 2.60 13.00 6.63
C ARG A 112 1.62 13.89 5.90
N SER A 113 0.37 13.95 6.31
CA SER A 113 -0.63 14.85 5.72
C SER A 113 -0.56 16.22 6.38
N ASP A 114 -0.70 17.27 5.57
CA ASP A 114 -0.70 18.66 6.03
C ASP A 114 -2.09 19.05 6.55
N ILE A 115 -2.52 18.41 7.63
CA ILE A 115 -3.82 18.63 8.26
C ILE A 115 -3.63 19.52 9.50
N ASP A 116 -4.32 20.66 9.52
CA ASP A 116 -4.42 21.48 10.72
C ASP A 116 -5.41 20.84 11.72
N PHE A 117 -4.86 20.02 12.62
CA PHE A 117 -5.64 19.37 13.67
C PHE A 117 -6.23 20.35 14.69
N ILE A 118 -5.64 21.55 14.85
CA ILE A 118 -6.18 22.59 15.73
C ILE A 118 -7.43 23.19 15.09
N ALA A 119 -7.38 23.49 13.78
CA ALA A 119 -8.55 23.92 13.02
C ALA A 119 -9.64 22.84 12.97
N LEU A 120 -9.26 21.55 12.90
CA LEU A 120 -10.21 20.44 12.98
C LEU A 120 -10.93 20.39 14.32
N ASP A 121 -10.20 20.53 15.43
CA ASP A 121 -10.78 20.51 16.78
C ASP A 121 -11.71 21.70 17.04
N LYS A 122 -11.37 22.87 16.49
CA LYS A 122 -12.22 24.08 16.52
C LYS A 122 -13.45 24.01 15.62
N GLY A 123 -13.46 23.09 14.66
CA GLY A 123 -14.53 22.96 13.65
C GLY A 123 -14.35 23.86 12.41
N ASP A 124 -13.24 24.60 12.31
CA ASP A 124 -12.88 25.41 11.13
C ASP A 124 -12.53 24.51 9.93
N LEU A 125 -11.91 23.36 10.20
CA LEU A 125 -11.73 22.28 9.24
C LEU A 125 -12.76 21.18 9.51
N SER A 126 -13.57 20.82 8.51
CA SER A 126 -14.55 19.76 8.69
C SER A 126 -13.89 18.38 8.75
N LEU A 127 -14.48 17.48 9.56
CA LEU A 127 -14.07 16.08 9.64
C LEU A 127 -14.01 15.41 8.27
N ARG A 128 -15.00 15.70 7.40
CA ARG A 128 -15.03 15.19 6.03
C ARG A 128 -13.81 15.63 5.23
N LYS A 129 -13.48 16.93 5.28
CA LYS A 129 -12.33 17.47 4.53
C LYS A 129 -11.01 16.89 5.03
N ALA A 130 -10.85 16.72 6.35
CA ALA A 130 -9.68 16.06 6.93
C ALA A 130 -9.56 14.61 6.43
N VAL A 131 -10.66 13.84 6.40
CA VAL A 131 -10.68 12.48 5.85
C VAL A 131 -10.32 12.48 4.36
N ASP A 132 -10.85 13.41 3.57
CA ASP A 132 -10.57 13.48 2.14
C ASP A 132 -9.07 13.78 1.89
N MET A 133 -8.42 14.60 2.73
CA MET A 133 -6.98 14.85 2.68
C MET A 133 -6.13 13.62 3.05
N LEU A 134 -6.57 12.84 4.05
CA LEU A 134 -5.92 11.57 4.40
C LEU A 134 -6.04 10.56 3.25
N MET A 135 -7.22 10.44 2.64
CA MET A 135 -7.46 9.55 1.50
C MET A 135 -6.59 9.95 0.30
N GLN A 136 -6.57 11.23 -0.06
CA GLN A 136 -5.72 11.73 -1.13
C GLN A 136 -4.23 11.39 -0.87
N SER A 137 -3.73 11.67 0.34
CA SER A 137 -2.34 11.37 0.69
C SER A 137 -2.03 9.87 0.57
N MET A 138 -2.94 9.01 1.03
CA MET A 138 -2.80 7.56 0.95
C MET A 138 -2.77 7.06 -0.49
N GLU A 139 -3.72 7.53 -1.30
CA GLU A 139 -3.84 7.18 -2.72
C GLU A 139 -2.62 7.64 -3.52
N GLU A 140 -2.08 8.81 -3.21
CA GLU A 140 -0.88 9.33 -3.86
C GLU A 140 0.38 8.53 -3.53
N TYR A 141 0.55 8.13 -2.26
CA TYR A 141 1.64 7.24 -1.87
C TYR A 141 1.51 5.87 -2.54
N ALA A 142 0.31 5.28 -2.52
CA ALA A 142 0.06 3.99 -3.16
C ALA A 142 0.26 4.06 -4.68
N ASN A 143 -0.17 5.13 -5.34
CA ASN A 143 -0.01 5.28 -6.79
C ASN A 143 1.47 5.38 -7.20
N TYR A 144 2.30 6.05 -6.40
CA TYR A 144 3.74 6.01 -6.60
C TYR A 144 4.28 4.59 -6.44
N GLY A 145 3.89 3.87 -5.38
CA GLY A 145 4.32 2.49 -5.17
C GLY A 145 3.93 1.55 -6.31
N PHE A 146 2.71 1.66 -6.84
CA PHE A 146 2.31 0.89 -8.02
C PHE A 146 3.15 1.21 -9.25
N HIS A 147 3.46 2.49 -9.47
CA HIS A 147 4.35 2.91 -10.54
C HIS A 147 5.75 2.28 -10.38
N PHE A 148 6.31 2.36 -9.18
CA PHE A 148 7.62 1.78 -8.85
C PHE A 148 7.67 0.27 -9.08
N ILE A 149 6.66 -0.47 -8.60
CA ILE A 149 6.60 -1.93 -8.79
C ILE A 149 6.49 -2.26 -10.29
N LYS A 150 5.69 -1.50 -11.04
CA LYS A 150 5.53 -1.70 -12.48
C LYS A 150 6.84 -1.48 -13.23
N GLU A 151 7.49 -0.32 -13.04
CA GLU A 151 8.77 0.00 -13.69
C GLU A 151 9.84 -1.03 -13.34
N LYS A 152 10.00 -1.37 -12.06
CA LYS A 152 11.02 -2.34 -11.62
C LYS A 152 10.78 -3.74 -12.19
N GLY A 153 9.53 -4.12 -12.43
CA GLY A 153 9.16 -5.38 -13.09
C GLY A 153 9.35 -5.38 -14.61
N GLU A 154 9.29 -4.21 -15.24
CA GLU A 154 9.58 -4.02 -16.67
C GLU A 154 11.10 -3.98 -16.94
N ASP A 155 11.86 -3.33 -16.04
CA ASP A 155 13.31 -3.19 -16.14
C ASP A 155 14.07 -4.50 -15.87
N ILE A 156 13.61 -5.29 -14.88
CA ILE A 156 14.25 -6.55 -14.49
C ILE A 156 13.23 -7.68 -14.64
N PRO A 157 13.26 -8.42 -15.76
CA PRO A 157 12.39 -9.56 -15.98
C PRO A 157 12.46 -10.54 -14.81
N ASN A 158 11.29 -10.95 -14.35
CA ASN A 158 11.09 -11.87 -13.23
C ASN A 158 11.57 -11.41 -11.84
N TYR A 159 11.88 -10.12 -11.63
CA TYR A 159 12.36 -9.60 -10.34
C TYR A 159 11.50 -10.05 -9.15
N PHE A 160 10.18 -9.89 -9.27
CA PHE A 160 9.21 -10.18 -8.21
C PHE A 160 8.78 -11.64 -8.08
N TYR A 161 9.35 -12.55 -8.88
CA TYR A 161 9.14 -14.00 -8.67
C TYR A 161 10.16 -14.61 -7.69
N LYS A 162 11.18 -13.86 -7.29
CA LYS A 162 12.05 -14.24 -6.17
C LYS A 162 11.26 -14.14 -4.87
N GLU A 163 11.38 -15.13 -4.00
CA GLU A 163 10.58 -15.25 -2.77
C GLU A 163 10.70 -14.03 -1.84
N ASP A 164 11.83 -13.33 -1.87
CA ASP A 164 12.18 -12.20 -1.01
C ASP A 164 12.14 -10.84 -1.70
N ALA A 165 11.70 -10.76 -2.97
CA ALA A 165 11.84 -9.54 -3.78
C ALA A 165 11.21 -8.28 -3.15
N PHE A 166 10.02 -8.43 -2.55
CA PHE A 166 9.34 -7.34 -1.84
C PHE A 166 10.04 -6.99 -0.52
N LEU A 167 10.53 -8.00 0.21
CA LEU A 167 11.31 -7.76 1.43
C LEU A 167 12.60 -7.01 1.11
N GLY A 168 13.32 -7.40 0.05
CA GLY A 168 14.52 -6.73 -0.41
C GLY A 168 14.28 -5.26 -0.75
N ILE A 169 13.12 -4.90 -1.32
CA ILE A 169 12.75 -3.49 -1.51
C ILE A 169 12.63 -2.75 -0.18
N PHE A 170 12.01 -3.36 0.83
CA PHE A 170 11.88 -2.72 2.14
C PHE A 170 13.21 -2.57 2.87
N LEU A 171 14.10 -3.56 2.75
CA LEU A 171 15.45 -3.50 3.32
C LEU A 171 16.31 -2.40 2.67
N GLN A 172 16.07 -2.06 1.40
CA GLN A 172 16.75 -0.94 0.73
C GLN A 172 16.40 0.43 1.32
N PHE A 173 15.27 0.56 2.01
CA PHE A 173 14.91 1.81 2.70
C PHE A 173 15.53 1.92 4.09
N ASP A 174 16.16 0.85 4.59
CA ASP A 174 16.86 0.87 5.86
C ASP A 174 18.29 1.39 5.66
N ALA A 175 18.57 2.58 6.19
CA ALA A 175 19.89 3.21 6.11
C ALA A 175 20.99 2.35 6.79
N SER A 176 20.63 1.48 7.73
CA SER A 176 21.59 0.58 8.40
C SER A 176 22.04 -0.59 7.52
N VAL A 177 21.27 -0.96 6.49
CA VAL A 177 21.65 -2.01 5.52
C VAL A 177 22.56 -1.45 4.43
N ALA A 178 22.39 -0.17 4.06
CA ALA A 178 23.25 0.50 3.09
C ALA A 178 24.73 0.53 3.54
N GLU A 179 25.01 0.78 4.83
CA GLU A 179 26.37 0.76 5.38
C GLU A 179 27.02 -0.64 5.34
N SER A 180 26.24 -1.73 5.40
CA SER A 180 26.78 -3.10 5.39
C SER A 180 27.16 -3.64 4.00
N THR A 181 26.73 -2.96 2.92
CA THR A 181 26.94 -3.46 1.55
C THR A 181 28.13 -2.81 0.86
N ASP A 182 28.61 -1.67 1.37
CA ASP A 182 29.77 -0.94 0.83
C ASP A 182 31.12 -1.40 1.43
N GLU A 183 31.12 -2.30 2.43
CA GLU A 183 32.36 -2.83 3.05
C GLU A 183 32.90 -4.13 2.41
N GLU A 184 32.19 -4.74 1.46
CA GLU A 184 32.71 -5.89 0.70
C GLU A 184 33.39 -5.45 -0.61
N GLU A 185 34.40 -4.57 -0.53
CA GLU A 185 35.45 -4.56 -1.56
C GLU A 185 36.29 -5.84 -1.37
N PRO A 186 36.38 -6.74 -2.37
CA PRO A 186 37.24 -7.91 -2.25
C PRO A 186 38.68 -7.45 -2.15
N GLU A 187 39.33 -7.73 -1.01
CA GLU A 187 40.77 -7.52 -0.84
C GLU A 187 41.51 -8.13 -2.05
N SER A 188 42.24 -7.29 -2.78
CA SER A 188 43.13 -7.73 -3.83
C SER A 188 44.24 -8.59 -3.21
N LEU A 189 44.30 -9.86 -3.60
CA LEU A 189 45.39 -10.76 -3.25
C LEU A 189 46.65 -10.39 -4.05
N ASP A 190 47.51 -9.58 -3.43
CA ASP A 190 48.95 -9.51 -3.75
C ASP A 190 49.73 -10.59 -2.97
#